data_AF-E6YTM1-F1
#
_entry.id   AF-E6YTM1-F1
#
_cell.length_a   1.000
_cell.length_b   1.000
_cell.length_c   1.000
_cell.angle_alpha   90.00
_cell.angle_beta   90.00
_cell.angle_gamma   90.00
#
_symmetry.space_group_name_H-M   'P 1'
#
loop_
_entity.id
_entity.type
_entity.pdbx_description
1 polymer ?
#
loop_
_entity_poly.entity_id
_entity_poly.type
_entity_poly.pdbx_seq_one_letter_code
_entity_poly.pdbx_strand_id
1 'polypeptide(L)'
;MIIPTLIGILTVTFIIVQFTPGGPIENIISQLQGIGGDGTGRIAGGGDFNLSSDVITNSAHVGSLSSGSSQDRGAQGLDPEFITKLEKQFGFDKPPLERYLTMLSRYVRFDFGESYIQGRLVIDLIKDALPVSLFLGFWHLLISYAISIPLGIRKALREGSAFDAWTSTVIVIGYAIPSFLFGIF
;
A
#
# COMPACT_ATOMS: atom_id res chain seq x y z
N MET A 1 -14.60 4.97 25.39
CA MET A 1 -15.27 4.36 24.21
C MET A 1 -14.31 3.87 23.12
N ILE A 2 -13.01 4.22 23.16
CA ILE A 2 -12.04 3.89 22.08
C ILE A 2 -11.67 2.39 22.02
N ILE A 3 -11.58 1.71 23.16
CA ILE A 3 -11.09 0.31 23.22
C ILE A 3 -12.08 -0.68 22.58
N PRO A 4 -13.40 -0.65 22.88
CA PRO A 4 -14.36 -1.53 22.21
C PRO A 4 -14.50 -1.27 20.71
N THR A 5 -14.44 0.00 20.28
CA THR A 5 -14.52 0.35 18.85
C THR A 5 -13.31 -0.14 18.06
N LEU A 6 -12.12 -0.07 18.68
CA LEU A 6 -10.89 -0.56 18.06
C LEU A 6 -10.93 -2.07 17.88
N ILE A 7 -11.34 -2.82 18.90
CA ILE A 7 -11.51 -4.28 18.80
C ILE A 7 -12.57 -4.63 17.74
N GLY A 8 -13.68 -3.88 17.70
CA GLY A 8 -14.73 -4.07 16.69
C GLY A 8 -14.21 -3.90 15.27
N ILE A 9 -13.53 -2.79 14.97
CA ILE A 9 -12.92 -2.53 13.66
C ILE A 9 -11.87 -3.59 13.32
N LEU A 10 -10.98 -3.96 14.24
CA LEU A 10 -9.97 -5.00 14.01
C LEU A 10 -10.61 -6.37 13.70
N THR A 11 -11.69 -6.73 14.40
CA THR A 11 -12.42 -7.97 14.15
C THR A 11 -13.03 -7.96 12.75
N VAL A 12 -13.69 -6.86 12.37
CA VAL A 12 -14.28 -6.71 11.03
C VAL A 12 -13.20 -6.76 9.95
N THR A 13 -12.09 -6.04 10.12
CA THR A 13 -10.97 -6.08 9.18
C THR A 13 -10.37 -7.48 9.07
N PHE A 14 -10.21 -8.20 10.18
CA PHE A 14 -9.71 -9.58 10.17
C PHE A 14 -10.65 -10.52 9.41
N ILE A 15 -11.96 -10.38 9.61
CA ILE A 15 -12.97 -11.13 8.86
C ILE A 15 -12.85 -10.80 7.37
N ILE A 16 -12.75 -9.53 6.99
CA ILE A 16 -12.58 -9.13 5.59
C ILE A 16 -11.33 -9.78 4.99
N VAL A 17 -10.18 -9.71 5.67
CA VAL A 17 -8.91 -10.31 5.20
C VAL A 17 -9.00 -11.84 5.06
N GLN A 18 -9.82 -12.51 5.87
CA GLN A 18 -10.07 -13.95 5.72
C GLN A 18 -10.91 -14.29 4.47
N PHE A 19 -11.71 -13.34 3.98
CA PHE A 19 -12.56 -13.52 2.80
C PHE A 19 -11.99 -12.89 1.53
N THR A 20 -10.96 -12.06 1.61
CA THR A 20 -10.29 -11.50 0.43
C THR A 20 -9.58 -12.62 -0.35
N PRO A 21 -9.98 -12.92 -1.61
CA PRO A 21 -9.27 -13.88 -2.44
C PRO A 21 -7.91 -13.29 -2.87
N GLY A 22 -6.83 -14.05 -2.64
CA GLY A 22 -5.45 -13.62 -2.89
C GLY A 22 -4.74 -13.15 -1.61
N GLY A 23 -4.33 -14.11 -0.78
CA GLY A 23 -3.58 -13.82 0.45
C GLY A 23 -2.20 -13.21 0.17
N PRO A 24 -1.52 -12.72 1.21
CA PRO A 24 -0.17 -12.15 1.10
C PRO A 24 0.83 -13.10 0.43
N ILE A 25 0.65 -14.40 0.64
CA ILE A 25 1.49 -15.46 0.08
C ILE A 25 1.28 -15.55 -1.42
N GLU A 26 0.03 -15.56 -1.91
CA GLU A 26 -0.26 -15.54 -3.35
C GLU A 26 0.30 -14.30 -4.06
N ASN A 27 0.36 -13.15 -3.39
CA ASN A 27 0.98 -11.93 -3.95
C ASN A 27 2.50 -12.06 -4.09
N ILE A 28 3.18 -12.71 -3.14
CA ILE A 28 4.62 -12.95 -3.22
C ILE A 28 4.92 -14.01 -4.27
N ILE A 29 4.10 -15.07 -4.33
CA ILE A 29 4.20 -16.14 -5.33
C ILE A 29 3.95 -15.58 -6.74
N SER A 30 2.92 -14.75 -6.92
CA SER A 30 2.60 -14.13 -8.21
C SER A 30 3.62 -13.07 -8.63
N GLN A 31 4.23 -12.33 -7.70
CA GLN A 31 5.37 -11.46 -8.01
C GLN A 31 6.58 -12.28 -8.46
N LEU A 32 6.92 -13.37 -7.76
CA LEU A 32 8.03 -14.25 -8.13
C LEU A 32 7.79 -14.97 -9.45
N GLN A 33 6.57 -15.46 -9.69
CA GLN A 33 6.18 -16.11 -10.94
C GLN A 33 6.07 -15.10 -12.09
N GLY A 34 5.56 -13.89 -11.84
CA GLY A 34 5.42 -12.81 -12.81
C GLY A 34 6.76 -12.22 -13.26
N ILE A 35 7.77 -12.18 -12.39
CA ILE A 35 9.15 -11.81 -12.74
C ILE A 35 9.77 -12.83 -13.71
N GLY A 36 9.34 -14.09 -13.69
CA GLY A 36 9.80 -15.14 -14.60
C GLY A 36 9.05 -15.24 -15.94
N GLY A 37 7.95 -14.51 -16.11
CA GLY A 37 6.97 -14.77 -17.18
C GLY A 37 6.79 -13.69 -18.25
N ASP A 38 7.13 -12.41 -17.99
CA ASP A 38 6.59 -11.34 -18.85
C ASP A 38 7.53 -10.15 -19.11
N GLY A 39 8.85 -10.42 -19.18
CA GLY A 39 9.85 -9.43 -19.62
C GLY A 39 10.16 -9.47 -21.13
N THR A 40 9.77 -10.54 -21.83
CA THR A 40 10.21 -10.81 -23.21
C THR A 40 9.14 -10.46 -24.27
N GLY A 41 7.88 -10.29 -23.87
CA GLY A 41 6.81 -9.82 -24.76
C GLY A 41 6.89 -8.34 -25.13
N ARG A 42 7.63 -7.54 -24.35
CA ARG A 42 7.82 -6.09 -24.60
C ARG A 42 9.08 -5.77 -25.41
N ILE A 43 9.98 -6.74 -25.60
CA ILE A 43 11.22 -6.59 -26.37
C ILE A 43 11.04 -7.09 -27.81
N ALA A 44 10.10 -8.00 -28.07
CA ALA A 44 9.81 -8.52 -29.41
C ALA A 44 8.99 -7.56 -30.30
N GLY A 45 8.78 -6.30 -29.87
CA GLY A 45 8.01 -5.28 -30.57
C GLY A 45 8.86 -4.09 -31.03
N GLY A 46 9.75 -4.33 -32.01
CA GLY A 46 10.30 -3.28 -32.87
C GLY A 46 11.74 -2.85 -32.58
N GLY A 47 12.64 -3.10 -33.55
CA GLY A 47 13.91 -2.38 -33.66
C GLY A 47 15.14 -3.27 -33.87
N ASP A 48 15.41 -3.54 -35.14
CA ASP A 48 16.64 -4.07 -35.73
C ASP A 48 17.92 -3.44 -35.13
N PHE A 49 18.84 -4.24 -34.56
CA PHE A 49 20.23 -3.80 -34.31
C PHE A 49 21.22 -4.97 -34.35
N ASN A 50 22.11 -4.88 -35.33
CA ASN A 50 23.18 -5.81 -35.69
C ASN A 50 24.41 -5.58 -34.79
N LEU A 51 24.95 -6.63 -34.14
CA LEU A 51 26.30 -6.59 -33.57
C LEU A 51 27.09 -7.86 -33.89
N SER A 52 27.84 -7.77 -34.99
CA SER A 52 29.11 -8.41 -35.35
C SER A 52 29.57 -9.66 -34.60
N SER A 53 29.04 -10.81 -35.02
CA SER A 53 29.71 -11.99 -35.62
C SER A 53 31.19 -12.35 -35.38
N ASP A 54 31.93 -11.84 -34.39
CA ASP A 54 33.40 -12.01 -34.36
C ASP A 54 34.02 -12.52 -33.04
N VAL A 55 33.23 -13.02 -32.08
CA VAL A 55 33.76 -13.45 -30.76
C VAL A 55 33.42 -14.90 -30.35
N ILE A 56 32.67 -15.68 -31.14
CA ILE A 56 32.30 -17.06 -30.74
C ILE A 56 32.54 -18.07 -31.87
N THR A 57 33.81 -18.29 -32.24
CA THR A 57 34.21 -19.39 -33.13
C THR A 57 35.18 -20.38 -32.49
N ASN A 58 35.49 -20.26 -31.20
CA ASN A 58 36.55 -21.10 -30.60
C ASN A 58 36.13 -21.82 -29.32
N SER A 59 35.21 -22.79 -29.44
CA SER A 59 35.24 -24.05 -28.67
C SER A 59 34.16 -25.01 -29.22
N ALA A 60 34.59 -25.97 -30.04
CA ALA A 60 33.75 -27.04 -30.57
C ALA A 60 34.00 -28.35 -29.82
N HIS A 61 33.07 -28.75 -28.95
CA HIS A 61 32.77 -30.11 -28.45
C HIS A 61 31.60 -29.94 -27.43
N VAL A 62 30.43 -30.58 -27.43
CA VAL A 62 29.90 -31.86 -27.93
C VAL A 62 28.36 -31.76 -27.98
N GLY A 63 27.72 -32.35 -29.00
CA GLY A 63 26.49 -33.16 -28.83
C GLY A 63 25.12 -32.48 -28.65
N SER A 64 24.46 -32.22 -29.77
CA SER A 64 23.11 -32.71 -30.14
C SER A 64 21.99 -32.87 -29.07
N LEU A 65 20.85 -32.27 -29.40
CA LEU A 65 19.45 -32.65 -29.10
C LEU A 65 18.85 -32.29 -27.72
N SER A 66 18.04 -31.24 -27.71
CA SER A 66 16.57 -31.40 -27.60
C SER A 66 15.86 -30.05 -27.70
N SER A 67 15.19 -29.86 -28.84
CA SER A 67 13.95 -29.10 -28.93
C SER A 67 12.92 -29.76 -28.00
N GLY A 68 12.75 -29.19 -26.81
CA GLY A 68 11.78 -29.65 -25.83
C GLY A 68 11.32 -28.48 -24.98
N SER A 69 10.10 -28.01 -25.27
CA SER A 69 9.26 -27.19 -24.39
C SER A 69 9.87 -25.88 -23.89
N SER A 70 9.67 -24.82 -24.68
CA SER A 70 9.28 -23.50 -24.17
C SER A 70 7.89 -23.54 -23.51
N GLN A 71 7.62 -24.57 -22.71
CA GLN A 71 6.39 -24.79 -21.96
C GLN A 71 6.69 -24.34 -20.53
N ASP A 72 6.21 -23.15 -20.19
CA ASP A 72 5.77 -22.84 -18.84
C ASP A 72 6.80 -23.06 -17.71
N ARG A 73 7.92 -22.33 -17.73
CA ARG A 73 8.73 -22.15 -16.50
C ARG A 73 7.96 -21.40 -15.39
N GLY A 74 6.84 -20.75 -15.72
CA GLY A 74 5.89 -20.20 -14.75
C GLY A 74 5.05 -21.25 -14.01
N ALA A 75 5.08 -22.52 -14.44
CA ALA A 75 4.38 -23.63 -13.79
C ALA A 75 5.31 -24.53 -12.95
N GLN A 76 6.63 -24.26 -12.91
CA GLN A 76 7.49 -24.86 -11.90
C GLN A 76 7.12 -24.22 -10.56
N GLY A 77 6.23 -24.91 -9.85
CA GLY A 77 5.83 -24.56 -8.49
C GLY A 77 7.07 -24.24 -7.66
N LEU A 78 6.98 -23.16 -6.89
CA LEU A 78 8.03 -22.77 -5.97
C LEU A 78 8.39 -23.96 -5.07
N ASP A 79 9.66 -24.02 -4.67
CA ASP A 79 10.17 -25.08 -3.80
C ASP A 79 9.25 -25.23 -2.56
N PRO A 80 8.64 -26.42 -2.31
CA PRO A 80 7.68 -26.61 -1.24
C PRO A 80 8.23 -26.25 0.14
N GLU A 81 9.56 -26.32 0.33
CA GLU A 81 10.20 -25.84 1.56
C GLU A 81 10.10 -24.31 1.73
N PHE A 82 10.15 -23.55 0.65
CA PHE A 82 10.01 -22.09 0.68
C PHE A 82 8.57 -21.69 1.01
N ILE A 83 7.59 -22.38 0.41
CA ILE A 83 6.16 -22.18 0.70
C ILE A 83 5.88 -22.47 2.17
N THR A 84 6.38 -23.59 2.71
CA THR A 84 6.21 -23.97 4.12
C THR A 84 6.84 -22.93 5.08
N LYS A 85 8.03 -22.41 4.75
CA LYS A 85 8.68 -21.33 5.53
C LYS A 85 7.86 -20.04 5.50
N LEU A 86 7.25 -19.73 4.36
CA LEU A 86 6.38 -18.57 4.17
C LEU A 86 5.07 -18.73 4.98
N GLU A 87 4.37 -19.86 4.85
CA GLU A 87 3.15 -20.18 5.62
C GLU A 87 3.38 -20.08 7.12
N LYS A 88 4.54 -20.56 7.59
CA LYS A 88 4.94 -20.51 8.99
C LYS A 88 5.28 -19.10 9.47
N GLN A 89 5.91 -18.28 8.62
CA GLN A 89 6.16 -16.85 8.92
C GLN A 89 4.87 -16.03 8.99
N PHE A 90 3.93 -16.29 8.08
CA PHE A 90 2.64 -15.62 8.04
C PHE A 90 1.62 -16.19 9.05
N GLY A 91 1.92 -17.35 9.65
CA GLY A 91 1.08 -17.98 10.66
C GLY A 91 -0.24 -18.52 10.11
N PHE A 92 -0.31 -18.84 8.81
CA PHE A 92 -1.46 -19.50 8.19
C PHE A 92 -1.58 -20.98 8.59
N ASP A 93 -0.54 -21.53 9.22
CA ASP A 93 -0.50 -22.86 9.84
C ASP A 93 -1.48 -23.02 11.04
N LYS A 94 -1.96 -21.90 11.60
CA LYS A 94 -2.74 -21.88 12.85
C LYS A 94 -4.21 -21.60 12.60
N PRO A 95 -5.12 -22.13 13.46
CA PRO A 95 -6.54 -21.84 13.33
C PRO A 95 -6.81 -20.32 13.41
N PRO A 96 -7.82 -19.82 12.70
CA PRO A 96 -8.04 -18.38 12.51
C PRO A 96 -8.23 -17.62 13.84
N LEU A 97 -8.79 -18.27 14.85
CA LEU A 97 -8.94 -17.71 16.20
C LEU A 97 -7.60 -17.48 16.90
N GLU A 98 -6.66 -18.42 16.80
CA GLU A 98 -5.32 -18.26 17.38
C GLU A 98 -4.52 -17.17 16.66
N ARG A 99 -4.68 -17.05 15.33
CA ARG A 99 -4.06 -15.99 14.53
C ARG A 99 -4.59 -14.61 14.96
N TYR A 100 -5.91 -14.50 15.15
CA TYR A 100 -6.54 -13.28 15.64
C TYR A 100 -6.06 -12.90 17.05
N LEU A 101 -6.07 -13.84 18.00
CA LEU A 101 -5.62 -13.57 19.37
C LEU A 101 -4.13 -13.20 19.44
N THR A 102 -3.29 -13.88 18.63
CA THR A 102 -1.86 -13.57 18.54
C THR A 102 -1.65 -12.17 17.95
N MET A 103 -2.37 -11.81 16.89
CA MET A 103 -2.33 -10.49 16.28
C MET A 103 -2.79 -9.40 17.26
N LEU A 104 -3.92 -9.61 17.94
CA LEU A 104 -4.43 -8.69 18.95
C LEU A 104 -3.42 -8.49 20.10
N SER A 105 -2.80 -9.58 20.59
CA SER A 105 -1.78 -9.50 21.63
C SER A 105 -0.53 -8.74 21.19
N ARG A 106 -0.10 -8.87 19.92
CA ARG A 106 1.04 -8.12 19.38
C ARG A 106 0.71 -6.64 19.26
N TYR A 107 -0.48 -6.31 18.74
CA TYR A 107 -0.91 -4.91 18.59
C TYR A 107 -1.08 -4.19 19.92
N VAL A 108 -1.61 -4.86 20.95
CA VAL A 108 -1.69 -4.29 22.31
C VAL A 108 -0.31 -4.01 22.90
N ARG A 109 0.73 -4.77 22.49
CA ARG A 109 2.12 -4.54 22.88
C ARG A 109 2.86 -3.55 21.96
N PHE A 110 2.14 -2.87 21.07
CA PHE A 110 2.69 -1.96 20.05
C PHE A 110 3.66 -2.63 19.07
N ASP A 111 3.53 -3.95 18.90
CA ASP A 111 4.27 -4.71 17.91
C ASP A 111 3.41 -4.88 16.64
N PHE A 112 3.67 -3.99 15.67
CA PHE A 112 2.97 -3.95 14.39
C PHE A 112 3.68 -4.77 13.29
N GLY A 113 4.87 -5.32 13.58
CA GLY A 113 5.70 -6.04 12.63
C GLY A 113 6.53 -5.16 11.68
N GLU A 114 7.04 -5.79 10.63
CA GLU A 114 7.92 -5.21 9.60
C GLU A 114 7.11 -4.73 8.38
N SER A 115 7.48 -3.59 7.81
CA SER A 115 6.92 -3.08 6.57
C SER A 115 7.44 -3.88 5.37
N TYR A 116 6.56 -4.56 4.65
CA TYR A 116 6.92 -5.35 3.47
C TYR A 116 7.48 -4.51 2.30
N ILE A 117 7.08 -3.24 2.21
CA ILE A 117 7.54 -2.34 1.13
C ILE A 117 8.93 -1.76 1.45
N GLN A 118 9.24 -1.54 2.72
CA GLN A 118 10.40 -0.75 3.13
C GLN A 118 11.43 -1.54 3.94
N GLY A 119 11.09 -2.76 4.39
CA GLY A 119 11.97 -3.64 5.16
C GLY A 119 12.36 -3.09 6.53
N ARG A 120 11.49 -2.26 7.14
CA ARG A 120 11.72 -1.62 8.45
C ARG A 120 10.49 -1.76 9.33
N LEU A 121 10.69 -1.72 10.65
CA LEU A 121 9.62 -1.81 11.64
C LEU A 121 8.57 -0.72 11.41
N VAL A 122 7.29 -1.10 11.39
CA VAL A 122 6.18 -0.15 11.17
C VAL A 122 6.14 0.94 12.25
N ILE A 123 6.59 0.63 13.47
CA ILE A 123 6.65 1.63 14.55
C ILE A 123 7.60 2.79 14.22
N ASP A 124 8.67 2.53 13.49
CA ASP A 124 9.63 3.58 13.11
C ASP A 124 9.05 4.45 12.00
N LEU A 125 8.37 3.86 11.01
CA LEU A 125 7.60 4.60 10.01
C LEU A 125 6.55 5.51 10.67
N ILE A 126 5.83 5.00 11.68
CA ILE A 126 4.83 5.78 12.42
C ILE A 126 5.51 6.94 13.14
N LYS A 127 6.64 6.71 13.82
CA LYS A 127 7.40 7.77 14.51
C LYS A 127 7.90 8.85 13.55
N ASP A 128 8.29 8.47 12.34
CA ASP A 128 8.75 9.42 11.33
C ASP A 128 7.59 10.28 10.78
N ALA A 129 6.42 9.68 10.58
CA ALA A 129 5.23 10.37 10.06
C ALA A 129 4.49 11.21 11.12
N LEU A 130 4.47 10.76 12.38
CA LEU A 130 3.77 11.41 13.49
C LEU A 130 4.09 12.92 13.63
N PRO A 131 5.36 13.37 13.69
CA PRO A 131 5.66 14.79 13.87
C PRO A 131 5.18 15.64 12.70
N VAL A 132 5.21 15.11 11.48
CA VAL A 132 4.73 15.82 10.28
C VAL A 132 3.24 16.07 10.39
N SER A 133 2.45 15.04 10.68
CA SER A 133 1.00 15.16 10.86
C SER A 133 0.63 16.05 12.04
N LEU A 134 1.36 15.95 13.15
CA LEU A 134 1.13 16.77 14.34
C LEU A 134 1.36 18.25 14.03
N PHE A 135 2.44 18.58 13.33
CA PHE A 135 2.79 19.96 12.99
C PHE A 135 1.77 20.57 12.02
N LEU A 136 1.38 19.82 10.97
CA LEU A 136 0.33 20.22 10.03
C LEU A 136 -1.02 20.43 10.74
N GLY A 137 -1.42 19.48 11.61
CA GLY A 137 -2.65 19.58 12.38
C GLY A 137 -2.65 20.75 13.35
N PHE A 138 -1.53 21.01 14.02
CA PHE A 138 -1.36 22.13 14.93
C PHE A 138 -1.48 23.48 14.20
N TRP A 139 -0.79 23.66 13.08
CA TRP A 139 -0.93 24.89 12.27
C TRP A 139 -2.32 25.04 11.67
N HIS A 140 -2.92 23.95 11.20
CA HIS A 140 -4.29 23.96 10.71
C HIS A 140 -5.25 24.44 11.81
N LEU A 141 -5.14 23.89 13.02
CA LEU A 141 -5.95 24.31 14.16
C LEU A 141 -5.73 25.78 14.50
N LEU A 142 -4.47 26.22 14.58
CA LEU A 142 -4.11 27.60 14.91
C LEU A 142 -4.68 28.59 13.89
N ILE A 143 -4.44 28.36 12.60
CA ILE A 143 -4.89 29.24 11.52
C ILE A 143 -6.41 29.23 11.41
N SER A 144 -7.01 28.04 11.49
CA SER A 144 -8.47 27.88 11.43
C SER A 144 -9.14 28.65 12.56
N TYR A 145 -8.68 28.51 13.81
CA TYR A 145 -9.24 29.26 14.94
C TYR A 145 -8.95 30.76 14.84
N ALA A 146 -7.73 31.14 14.47
CA ALA A 146 -7.33 32.54 14.34
C ALA A 146 -8.16 33.29 13.29
N ILE A 147 -8.60 32.62 12.22
CA ILE A 147 -9.45 33.22 11.19
C ILE A 147 -10.93 33.07 11.55
N SER A 148 -11.36 31.87 11.95
CA SER A 148 -12.77 31.54 12.18
C SER A 148 -13.37 32.31 13.35
N ILE A 149 -12.65 32.47 14.46
CA ILE A 149 -13.15 33.21 15.63
C ILE A 149 -13.48 34.67 15.30
N PRO A 150 -12.58 35.51 14.77
CA PRO A 150 -12.90 36.90 14.48
C PRO A 150 -13.94 37.03 13.37
N LEU A 151 -13.94 36.14 12.37
CA LEU A 151 -14.96 36.15 11.32
C LEU A 151 -16.35 35.83 11.88
N GLY A 152 -16.44 34.83 12.76
CA GLY A 152 -17.66 34.44 13.47
C GLY A 152 -18.19 35.55 14.37
N ILE A 153 -17.32 36.18 15.19
CA ILE A 153 -17.70 37.29 16.06
C ILE A 153 -18.21 38.48 15.23
N ARG A 154 -17.50 38.88 14.17
CA ARG A 154 -17.94 40.01 13.32
C ARG A 154 -19.26 39.73 12.60
N LYS A 155 -19.50 38.49 12.19
CA LYS A 155 -20.74 38.07 11.55
C LYS A 155 -21.92 38.12 12.55
N ALA A 156 -21.73 37.62 13.77
CA ALA A 156 -22.76 37.65 14.82
C ALA A 156 -23.11 39.09 15.26
N LEU A 157 -22.15 40.01 15.24
CA LEU A 157 -22.40 41.41 15.61
C LEU A 157 -23.04 42.25 14.47
N ARG A 158 -23.02 41.77 13.22
CA ARG A 158 -23.53 42.49 12.04
C ARG A 158 -24.35 41.57 11.14
N GLU A 159 -25.33 40.92 11.76
CA GLU A 159 -26.29 40.07 11.05
C GLU A 159 -27.04 40.88 9.98
N GLY A 160 -27.17 40.30 8.76
CA GLY A 160 -27.84 40.94 7.63
C GLY A 160 -27.02 41.96 6.85
N SER A 161 -25.73 42.15 7.17
CA SER A 161 -24.84 43.05 6.41
C SER A 161 -24.36 42.43 5.08
N ALA A 162 -23.97 43.26 4.10
CA ALA A 162 -23.39 42.79 2.85
C ALA A 162 -22.12 41.93 3.04
N PHE A 163 -21.41 42.14 4.16
CA PHE A 163 -20.26 41.32 4.55
C PHE A 163 -20.67 39.87 4.87
N ASP A 164 -21.80 39.68 5.54
CA ASP A 164 -22.34 38.36 5.88
C ASP A 164 -22.79 37.58 4.63
N ALA A 165 -23.48 38.26 3.70
CA ALA A 165 -23.94 37.66 2.45
C ALA A 165 -22.76 37.17 1.57
N TRP A 166 -21.72 38.00 1.41
CA TRP A 166 -20.56 37.64 0.59
C TRP A 166 -19.75 36.51 1.21
N THR A 167 -19.43 36.59 2.51
CA THR A 167 -18.68 35.51 3.18
C THR A 167 -19.43 34.18 3.17
N SER A 168 -20.76 34.19 3.35
CA SER A 168 -21.58 32.98 3.25
C SER A 168 -21.54 32.37 1.86
N THR A 169 -21.61 33.20 0.81
CA THR A 169 -21.51 32.74 -0.58
C THR A 169 -20.16 32.08 -0.85
N VAL A 170 -19.06 32.70 -0.39
CA VAL A 170 -17.72 32.14 -0.53
C VAL A 170 -17.58 30.80 0.20
N ILE A 171 -18.11 30.67 1.41
CA ILE A 171 -18.08 29.42 2.18
C ILE A 171 -18.85 28.30 1.46
N VAL A 172 -20.03 28.61 0.91
CA VAL A 172 -20.84 27.63 0.17
C VAL A 172 -20.10 27.15 -1.08
N ILE A 173 -19.49 28.06 -1.85
CA ILE A 173 -18.68 27.70 -3.01
C ILE A 173 -17.50 26.82 -2.58
N GLY A 174 -16.78 27.21 -1.53
CA GLY A 174 -15.63 26.45 -1.03
C GLY A 174 -16.00 25.03 -0.59
N TYR A 175 -17.16 24.85 0.05
CA TYR A 175 -17.65 23.53 0.46
C TYR A 175 -18.17 22.69 -0.71
N ALA A 176 -18.64 23.33 -1.78
CA ALA A 176 -19.14 22.65 -2.96
C ALA A 176 -18.03 22.10 -3.86
N ILE A 177 -16.77 22.49 -3.67
CA ILE A 177 -15.64 22.02 -4.46
C ILE A 177 -15.05 20.75 -3.81
N PRO A 178 -15.08 19.59 -4.50
CA PRO A 178 -14.40 18.38 -4.03
C PRO A 178 -12.91 18.59 -3.80
N SER A 179 -12.40 18.05 -2.69
CA SER A 179 -10.97 18.17 -2.32
C SER A 179 -10.02 17.61 -3.37
N PHE A 180 -10.42 16.57 -4.11
CA PHE A 180 -9.57 15.97 -5.15
C PHE A 180 -9.34 16.90 -6.35
N LEU A 181 -10.24 17.86 -6.63
CA LEU A 181 -10.07 18.80 -7.74
C LEU A 181 -8.88 19.73 -7.53
N PHE A 182 -8.56 20.05 -6.27
CA PHE A 182 -7.39 20.85 -5.93
C PHE A 182 -6.05 20.11 -6.09
N GLY A 183 -6.08 18.79 -6.30
CA GLY A 183 -4.86 17.98 -6.53
C GLY A 183 -4.53 17.71 -8.00
N ILE A 184 -5.41 18.11 -8.94
CA ILE A 184 -5.24 17.89 -10.39
C ILE A 184 -4.56 19.08 -11.09
N PHE A 185 -4.54 20.25 -10.45
CA PHE A 185 -3.89 21.47 -10.94
C PHE A 185 -2.73 21.85 -10.04
#